data_AF-A0A949PAJ4-F1
#
_entry.id   AF-A0A949PAJ4-F1
#
_cell.length_a   1.000
_cell.length_b   1.000
_cell.length_c   1.000
_cell.angle_alpha   90.00
_cell.angle_beta   90.00
_cell.angle_gamma   90.00
#
_symmetry.space_group_name_H-M   'P 1'
#
loop_
_entity.id
_entity.type
_entity.pdbx_description
1 polymer ?
#
loop_
_entity_poly.entity_id
_entity_poly.type
_entity_poly.pdbx_seq_one_letter_code
_entity_poly.pdbx_strand_id
1 'polypeptide(L)'
;MTNTPPASTPRGFQPSTRRRNRIAAGVALAAVAIGGNALIYSNLNESEPAVQVVRDVPAGEQITSDMLRTVDVDVDSSVNVIDGDEVDSIVGNYAKVRLISGSLVTWGALQNDPLVGAGKYVVAIQVPEGALPVGLRERVPVQLVIPADRNLTDSTELVISGIVVALPRSTDTAIGEQSLSIEVAASEAATLAAANDVRVVLTDPTDEPDS
;
A
#
# COMPACT_ATOMS: atom_id res chain seq x y z
N MET A 1 -57.35 59.03 71.80
CA MET A 1 -56.28 58.04 72.03
C MET A 1 -55.88 57.48 70.67
N THR A 2 -54.79 57.99 70.09
CA THR A 2 -54.31 57.61 68.75
C THR A 2 -53.30 56.47 68.86
N ASN A 3 -53.63 55.30 68.33
CA ASN A 3 -52.68 54.19 68.19
C ASN A 3 -51.93 54.33 66.86
N THR A 4 -50.63 54.63 66.94
CA THR A 4 -49.71 54.59 65.81
C THR A 4 -49.14 53.17 65.68
N PRO A 5 -49.25 52.51 64.51
CA PRO A 5 -48.63 51.20 64.32
C PRO A 5 -47.10 51.32 64.23
N PRO A 6 -46.31 50.37 64.78
CA PRO A 6 -44.87 50.42 64.66
C PRO A 6 -44.43 50.20 63.22
N ALA A 7 -43.56 51.08 62.73
CA ALA A 7 -42.92 50.96 61.42
C ALA A 7 -42.05 49.69 61.36
N SER A 8 -42.24 48.88 60.31
CA SER A 8 -41.40 47.71 60.05
C SER A 8 -40.12 48.12 59.32
N THR A 9 -38.97 47.90 59.97
CA THR A 9 -37.65 48.14 59.36
C THR A 9 -37.38 47.10 58.27
N PRO A 10 -36.94 47.49 57.05
CA PRO A 10 -36.60 46.52 56.01
C PRO A 10 -35.34 45.75 56.44
N ARG A 11 -35.44 44.42 56.51
CA ARG A 11 -34.27 43.55 56.68
C ARG A 11 -33.47 43.55 55.37
N GLY A 12 -32.33 44.25 55.37
CA GLY A 12 -31.37 44.22 54.26
C GLY A 12 -30.80 42.82 54.04
N PHE A 13 -30.61 42.46 52.77
CA PHE A 13 -29.97 41.21 52.38
C PHE A 13 -28.50 41.21 52.84
N GLN A 14 -28.20 40.52 53.94
CA GLN A 14 -26.82 40.23 54.34
C GLN A 14 -26.42 38.86 53.78
N PRO A 15 -25.60 38.79 52.72
CA PRO A 15 -25.14 37.52 52.20
C PRO A 15 -24.26 36.84 53.24
N SER A 16 -24.77 35.77 53.87
CA SER A 16 -24.01 35.02 54.86
C SER A 16 -22.74 34.43 54.23
N THR A 17 -21.63 34.45 54.96
CA THR A 17 -20.33 33.89 54.54
C THR A 17 -20.44 32.44 54.07
N ARG A 18 -21.36 31.65 54.65
CA ARG A 18 -21.69 30.29 54.20
C ARG A 18 -22.17 30.21 52.75
N ARG A 19 -22.90 31.22 52.25
CA ARG A 19 -23.32 31.26 50.83
C ARG A 19 -22.14 31.56 49.90
N ARG A 20 -21.19 32.40 50.32
CA ARG A 20 -19.98 32.72 49.53
C ARG A 20 -19.08 31.49 49.36
N ASN A 21 -18.87 30.71 50.43
CA ASN A 21 -18.06 29.49 50.36
C ASN A 21 -18.68 28.42 49.45
N ARG A 22 -20.02 28.30 49.41
CA ARG A 22 -20.71 27.38 48.49
C ARG A 22 -20.58 27.80 47.03
N ILE A 23 -20.66 29.10 46.75
CA ILE A 23 -20.44 29.63 45.40
C ILE A 23 -19.01 29.37 44.96
N ALA A 24 -18.02 29.66 45.82
CA ALA A 24 -16.62 29.40 45.53
C ALA A 24 -16.33 27.91 45.28
N ALA A 25 -16.92 27.02 46.09
CA ALA A 25 -16.82 25.57 45.88
C ALA A 25 -17.45 25.13 44.55
N GLY A 26 -18.62 25.68 44.20
CA GLY A 26 -19.27 25.41 42.92
C GLY A 26 -18.44 25.87 41.73
N VAL A 27 -17.82 27.06 41.81
CA VAL A 27 -16.91 27.59 40.78
C VAL A 27 -15.66 26.74 40.67
N ALA A 28 -15.06 26.31 41.80
CA ALA A 28 -13.89 25.45 41.79
C ALA A 28 -14.21 24.08 41.15
N LEU A 29 -15.35 23.47 41.49
CA LEU A 29 -15.82 22.24 40.84
C LEU A 29 -16.05 22.42 39.35
N ALA A 30 -16.66 23.54 38.94
CA ALA A 30 -16.87 23.84 37.52
C ALA A 30 -15.53 24.01 36.78
N ALA A 31 -14.56 24.71 37.38
CA ALA A 31 -13.23 24.88 36.80
C ALA A 31 -12.48 23.54 36.67
N VAL A 32 -12.57 22.66 37.67
CA VAL A 32 -12.01 21.30 37.60
C VAL A 32 -12.71 20.47 36.53
N ALA A 33 -14.03 20.54 36.41
CA ALA A 33 -14.77 19.82 35.38
C ALA A 33 -14.43 20.30 33.97
N ILE A 34 -14.29 21.62 33.77
CA ILE A 34 -13.89 22.20 32.48
C ILE A 34 -12.45 21.84 32.15
N GLY A 35 -11.52 22.05 33.09
CA GLY A 35 -10.10 21.74 32.88
C GLY A 35 -9.84 20.25 32.69
N GLY A 36 -10.53 19.40 33.45
CA GLY A 36 -10.47 17.95 33.30
C GLY A 36 -10.97 17.48 31.94
N ASN A 37 -12.10 18.01 31.46
CA ASN A 37 -12.57 17.71 30.10
C ASN A 37 -11.56 18.19 29.05
N ALA A 38 -11.06 19.42 29.15
CA ALA A 38 -10.10 19.97 28.18
C ALA A 38 -8.84 19.08 28.05
N LEU A 39 -8.31 18.57 29.17
CA LEU A 39 -7.16 17.66 29.17
C LEU A 39 -7.47 16.26 28.60
N ILE A 40 -8.68 15.74 28.84
CA ILE A 40 -9.09 14.44 28.27
C ILE A 40 -9.26 14.57 26.75
N TYR A 41 -9.88 15.65 26.29
CA TYR A 41 -10.11 15.88 24.86
C TYR A 41 -8.85 16.28 24.09
N SER A 42 -7.86 16.91 24.72
CA SER A 42 -6.58 17.20 24.05
C SER A 42 -5.78 15.96 23.69
N ASN A 43 -5.96 14.86 24.43
CA ASN A 43 -5.28 13.58 24.18
C ASN A 43 -6.03 12.67 23.19
N LEU A 44 -7.22 13.08 22.73
CA LEU A 44 -8.06 12.32 21.80
C LEU A 44 -7.93 12.81 20.34
N ASN A 45 -7.07 13.79 20.07
CA ASN A 45 -6.97 14.45 18.78
C ASN A 45 -5.57 14.33 18.17
N GLU A 46 -4.88 13.22 18.44
CA GLU A 46 -3.55 12.93 17.91
C GLU A 46 -3.71 12.37 16.50
N SER A 47 -4.08 13.25 15.56
CA SER A 47 -4.02 12.94 14.13
C SER A 47 -2.56 13.05 13.69
N GLU A 48 -2.10 12.05 12.97
CA GLU A 48 -0.74 11.98 12.43
C GLU A 48 -0.77 12.29 10.93
N PRO A 49 0.27 12.97 10.41
CA PRO A 49 0.38 13.24 8.99
C PRO A 49 0.60 11.94 8.23
N ALA A 50 -0.24 11.65 7.23
CA ALA A 50 -0.11 10.49 6.36
C ALA A 50 -0.20 10.88 4.89
N VAL A 51 0.45 10.08 4.04
CA VAL A 51 0.41 10.30 2.59
C VAL A 51 -0.91 9.80 2.01
N GLN A 52 -1.60 10.67 1.27
CA GLN A 52 -2.81 10.39 0.51
C GLN A 52 -2.60 10.64 -0.98
N VAL A 53 -3.27 9.80 -1.78
CA VAL A 53 -3.32 9.90 -3.23
C VAL A 53 -4.36 10.93 -3.66
N VAL A 54 -4.03 11.86 -4.57
CA VAL A 54 -4.95 12.92 -5.03
C VAL A 54 -5.67 12.62 -6.35
N ARG A 55 -5.26 11.58 -7.06
CA ARG A 55 -5.87 11.08 -8.31
C ARG A 55 -5.62 9.59 -8.47
N ASP A 56 -6.47 8.89 -9.21
CA ASP A 56 -6.25 7.45 -9.46
C ASP A 56 -4.87 7.20 -10.09
N VAL A 57 -4.15 6.22 -9.54
CA VAL A 57 -2.84 5.76 -10.03
C VAL A 57 -2.95 4.28 -10.40
N PRO A 58 -2.82 3.93 -11.69
CA PRO A 58 -2.79 2.54 -12.13
C PRO A 58 -1.67 1.73 -11.48
N ALA A 59 -1.88 0.43 -11.30
CA ALA A 59 -0.79 -0.47 -10.93
C ALA A 59 0.30 -0.45 -12.02
N GLY A 60 1.56 -0.43 -11.60
CA GLY A 60 2.74 -0.33 -12.46
C GLY A 60 3.12 1.10 -12.83
N GLU A 61 2.32 2.12 -12.49
CA GLU A 61 2.67 3.51 -12.77
C GLU A 61 3.68 4.05 -11.73
N GLN A 62 4.62 4.87 -12.20
CA GLN A 62 5.61 5.49 -11.35
C GLN A 62 4.97 6.63 -10.53
N ILE A 63 5.22 6.62 -9.22
CA ILE A 63 4.76 7.62 -8.28
C ILE A 63 5.51 8.93 -8.51
N THR A 64 4.75 10.00 -8.64
CA THR A 64 5.24 11.38 -8.84
C THR A 64 4.64 12.29 -7.78
N SER A 65 5.28 13.42 -7.50
CA SER A 65 4.86 14.32 -6.42
C SER A 65 3.46 14.93 -6.64
N ASP A 66 3.02 15.10 -7.88
CA ASP A 66 1.67 15.59 -8.20
C ASP A 66 0.55 14.58 -7.89
N MET A 67 0.91 13.31 -7.67
CA MET A 67 -0.05 12.26 -7.30
C MET A 67 -0.33 12.22 -5.80
N LEU A 68 0.44 12.94 -4.99
CA LEU A 68 0.47 12.78 -3.53
C LEU A 68 0.17 14.11 -2.82
N ARG A 69 -0.39 13.98 -1.62
CA ARG A 69 -0.44 15.05 -0.62
C ARG A 69 -0.38 14.47 0.78
N THR A 70 -0.01 15.28 1.74
CA THR A 70 -0.12 14.91 3.16
C THR A 70 -1.49 15.34 3.71
N VAL A 71 -2.07 14.48 4.54
CA VAL A 71 -3.32 14.76 5.28
C VAL A 71 -3.19 14.27 6.72
N ASP A 72 -3.76 15.02 7.66
CA ASP A 72 -3.81 14.58 9.06
C ASP A 72 -4.93 13.54 9.22
N VAL A 73 -4.59 12.37 9.74
CA VAL A 73 -5.53 11.27 9.96
C VAL A 73 -5.33 10.64 11.33
N ASP A 74 -6.45 10.26 11.95
CA ASP A 74 -6.46 9.40 13.13
C ASP A 74 -6.62 7.96 12.64
N VAL A 75 -5.51 7.23 12.57
CA VAL A 75 -5.46 5.83 12.13
C VAL A 75 -4.90 4.97 13.26
N ASP A 76 -5.44 3.76 13.39
CA ASP A 76 -4.91 2.79 14.35
C ASP A 76 -3.45 2.44 14.01
N SER A 77 -2.61 2.29 15.03
CA SER A 77 -1.16 2.02 14.87
C SER A 77 -0.83 0.71 14.14
N SER A 78 -1.79 -0.20 13.97
CA SER A 78 -1.63 -1.39 13.15
C SER A 78 -1.71 -1.11 11.64
N VAL A 79 -2.21 0.06 11.23
CA VAL A 79 -2.28 0.45 9.82
C VAL A 79 -0.93 1.02 9.40
N ASN A 80 -0.19 0.27 8.59
CA ASN A 80 1.14 0.67 8.10
C ASN A 80 1.05 1.71 6.97
N VAL A 81 0.49 2.88 7.28
CA VAL A 81 0.49 4.05 6.38
C VAL A 81 1.89 4.64 6.28
N ILE A 82 2.14 5.34 5.17
CA ILE A 82 3.38 6.10 4.99
C ILE A 82 3.21 7.46 5.67
N ASP A 83 4.17 7.81 6.51
CA ASP A 83 4.19 9.09 7.23
C ASP A 83 4.29 10.24 6.22
N GLY A 84 3.60 11.34 6.49
CA GLY A 84 3.65 12.54 5.68
C GLY A 84 5.07 13.10 5.49
N ASP A 85 5.95 12.91 6.46
CA ASP A 85 7.36 13.32 6.39
C ASP A 85 8.18 12.46 5.41
N GLU A 86 7.68 11.27 5.05
CA GLU A 86 8.30 10.34 4.12
C GLU A 86 7.80 10.51 2.67
N VAL A 87 6.93 11.49 2.39
CA VAL A 87 6.31 11.68 1.07
C VAL A 87 7.32 11.79 -0.08
N ASP A 88 8.43 12.49 0.14
CA ASP A 88 9.46 12.67 -0.89
C ASP A 88 10.26 11.38 -1.12
N SER A 89 10.35 10.50 -0.13
CA SER A 89 11.09 9.23 -0.22
C SER A 89 10.42 8.21 -1.13
N ILE A 90 9.12 8.36 -1.38
CA ILE A 90 8.35 7.43 -2.20
C ILE A 90 8.18 7.89 -3.65
N VAL A 91 8.58 9.13 -3.95
CA VAL A 91 8.60 9.62 -5.33
C VAL A 91 9.63 8.81 -6.12
N GLY A 92 9.24 8.31 -7.29
CA GLY A 92 10.07 7.44 -8.12
C GLY A 92 9.84 5.94 -7.91
N ASN A 93 9.20 5.53 -6.80
CA ASN A 93 8.69 4.17 -6.64
C ASN A 93 7.55 3.91 -7.63
N TYR A 94 7.10 2.65 -7.72
CA TYR A 94 6.00 2.24 -8.58
C TYR A 94 4.83 1.75 -7.74
N ALA A 95 3.61 2.02 -8.20
CA ALA A 95 2.40 1.50 -7.60
C ALA A 95 2.35 -0.03 -7.82
N LYS A 96 2.40 -0.82 -6.74
CA LYS A 96 2.27 -2.29 -6.81
C LYS A 96 0.83 -2.72 -7.08
N VAL A 97 -0.12 -1.94 -6.57
CA VAL A 97 -1.57 -2.11 -6.77
C VAL A 97 -2.15 -0.82 -7.31
N ARG A 98 -3.38 -0.86 -7.83
CA ARG A 98 -4.10 0.36 -8.20
C ARG A 98 -4.37 1.18 -6.93
N LEU A 99 -3.94 2.43 -6.93
CA LEU A 99 -4.27 3.40 -5.89
C LEU A 99 -5.44 4.26 -6.37
N ILE A 100 -6.40 4.50 -5.49
CA ILE A 100 -7.60 5.26 -5.82
C ILE A 100 -7.50 6.64 -5.18
N SER A 101 -7.98 7.67 -5.87
CA SER A 101 -8.04 9.03 -5.34
C SER A 101 -8.68 9.05 -3.94
N GLY A 102 -8.01 9.70 -3.00
CA GLY A 102 -8.42 9.80 -1.60
C GLY A 102 -7.94 8.65 -0.70
N SER A 103 -7.34 7.58 -1.22
CA SER A 103 -6.78 6.50 -0.39
C SER A 103 -5.47 6.91 0.27
N LEU A 104 -5.23 6.41 1.49
CA LEU A 104 -3.94 6.48 2.14
C LEU A 104 -2.95 5.49 1.50
N VAL A 105 -1.68 5.87 1.42
CA VAL A 105 -0.62 5.04 0.86
C VAL A 105 0.00 4.20 1.97
N THR A 106 0.29 2.94 1.67
CA THR A 106 1.00 2.02 2.56
C THR A 106 2.24 1.49 1.85
N TRP A 107 3.27 1.12 2.61
CA TRP A 107 4.50 0.54 2.04
C TRP A 107 4.23 -0.72 1.20
N GLY A 108 3.22 -1.52 1.58
CA GLY A 108 2.82 -2.71 0.84
C GLY A 108 2.15 -2.45 -0.51
N ALA A 109 1.71 -1.21 -0.76
CA ALA A 109 1.11 -0.77 -2.01
C ALA A 109 2.15 -0.24 -3.01
N LEU A 110 3.41 -0.14 -2.61
CA LEU A 110 4.52 0.35 -3.44
C LEU A 110 5.54 -0.77 -3.72
N GLN A 111 6.36 -0.52 -4.73
CA GLN A 111 7.54 -1.31 -5.07
C GLN A 111 8.62 -0.38 -5.64
N ASN A 112 9.90 -0.65 -5.37
CA ASN A 112 10.98 0.26 -5.76
C ASN A 112 11.29 0.19 -7.25
N ASP A 113 11.17 -1.01 -7.83
CA ASP A 113 11.50 -1.28 -9.22
C ASP A 113 10.23 -1.40 -10.07
N PRO A 114 10.28 -1.05 -11.38
CA PRO A 114 9.20 -1.35 -12.29
C PRO A 114 8.95 -2.86 -12.35
N LEU A 115 7.73 -3.26 -12.70
CA LEU A 115 7.41 -4.68 -12.87
C LEU A 115 8.25 -5.35 -13.97
N VAL A 116 8.70 -4.55 -14.95
CA VAL A 116 9.52 -5.01 -16.08
C VAL A 116 10.65 -4.01 -16.30
N GLY A 117 11.89 -4.50 -16.32
CA GLY A 117 13.07 -3.66 -16.56
C GLY A 117 13.09 -3.02 -17.94
N ALA A 118 13.85 -1.93 -18.10
CA ALA A 118 14.06 -1.31 -19.41
C ALA A 118 14.69 -2.32 -20.39
N GLY A 119 14.14 -2.43 -21.61
CA GLY A 119 14.59 -3.40 -22.61
C GLY A 119 14.22 -4.85 -22.31
N LYS A 120 13.38 -5.09 -21.29
CA LYS A 120 12.83 -6.40 -20.94
C LYS A 120 11.32 -6.41 -21.13
N TYR A 121 10.78 -7.59 -21.45
CA TYR A 121 9.37 -7.82 -21.79
C TYR A 121 8.90 -9.04 -21.00
N VAL A 122 7.68 -9.04 -20.49
CA VAL A 122 7.09 -10.21 -19.83
C VAL A 122 6.23 -10.96 -20.83
N VAL A 123 6.58 -12.22 -21.05
CA VAL A 123 5.88 -13.13 -21.97
C VAL A 123 5.19 -14.21 -21.13
N ALA A 124 3.92 -14.43 -21.42
CA ALA A 124 3.20 -15.59 -20.91
C ALA A 124 3.45 -16.78 -21.82
N ILE A 125 3.98 -17.87 -21.28
CA ILE A 125 4.10 -19.16 -21.96
C ILE A 125 3.12 -20.16 -21.37
N GLN A 126 2.63 -21.09 -22.18
CA GLN A 126 1.85 -22.24 -21.72
C GLN A 126 2.79 -23.44 -21.60
N VAL A 127 2.69 -24.14 -20.47
CA VAL A 127 3.53 -25.30 -20.18
C VAL A 127 2.65 -26.42 -19.65
N PRO A 128 2.83 -27.68 -20.09
CA PRO A 128 2.08 -28.81 -19.52
C PRO A 128 2.31 -28.96 -18.02
N GLU A 129 1.29 -29.40 -17.29
CA GLU A 129 1.44 -29.73 -15.88
C GLU A 129 2.53 -30.80 -15.70
N GLY A 130 3.46 -30.55 -14.77
CA GLY A 130 4.62 -31.41 -14.52
C GLY A 130 5.83 -31.17 -15.43
N ALA A 131 5.74 -30.29 -16.43
CA ALA A 131 6.89 -29.89 -17.25
C ALA A 131 7.79 -28.83 -16.58
N LEU A 132 7.32 -28.21 -15.49
CA LEU A 132 8.08 -27.24 -14.74
C LEU A 132 9.03 -27.90 -13.72
N PRO A 133 10.25 -27.38 -13.55
CA PRO A 133 11.20 -27.93 -12.60
C PRO A 133 10.70 -27.76 -11.15
N VAL A 134 10.95 -28.78 -10.33
CA VAL A 134 10.67 -28.69 -8.89
C VAL A 134 11.52 -27.60 -8.26
N GLY A 135 10.91 -26.76 -7.41
CA GLY A 135 11.61 -25.66 -6.76
C GLY A 135 11.68 -24.35 -7.56
N LEU A 136 10.94 -24.22 -8.67
CA LEU A 136 10.72 -22.95 -9.35
C LEU A 136 10.19 -21.89 -8.36
N ARG A 137 10.77 -20.68 -8.39
CA ARG A 137 10.37 -19.54 -7.56
C ARG A 137 10.34 -18.28 -8.41
N GLU A 138 9.63 -17.27 -7.93
CA GLU A 138 9.74 -15.92 -8.49
C GLU A 138 11.18 -15.43 -8.40
N ARG A 139 11.59 -14.65 -9.41
CA ARG A 139 12.91 -14.01 -9.54
C ARG A 139 14.08 -14.99 -9.70
N VAL A 140 13.82 -16.24 -10.03
CA VAL A 140 14.88 -17.21 -10.33
C VAL A 140 15.15 -17.23 -11.84
N PRO A 141 16.43 -17.27 -12.27
CA PRO A 141 16.76 -17.38 -13.68
C PRO A 141 16.40 -18.76 -14.22
N VAL A 142 15.99 -18.77 -15.48
CA VAL A 142 15.64 -19.96 -16.23
C VAL A 142 16.16 -19.84 -17.66
N GLN A 143 16.40 -20.99 -18.28
CA GLN A 143 16.55 -21.10 -19.72
C GLN A 143 15.27 -21.67 -20.32
N LEU A 144 14.82 -21.04 -21.39
CA LEU A 144 13.66 -21.44 -22.18
C LEU A 144 14.17 -22.08 -23.45
N VAL A 145 13.93 -23.38 -23.54
CA VAL A 145 14.39 -24.18 -24.67
C VAL A 145 13.20 -24.40 -25.59
N ILE A 146 13.27 -23.79 -26.78
CA ILE A 146 12.34 -24.01 -27.88
C ILE A 146 12.97 -25.07 -28.78
N PRO A 147 12.44 -26.31 -28.79
CA PRO A 147 13.03 -27.38 -29.57
C PRO A 147 12.89 -27.11 -31.07
N ALA A 148 13.83 -27.64 -31.86
CA ALA A 148 13.74 -27.59 -33.32
C ALA A 148 12.44 -28.26 -33.82
N ASP A 149 11.74 -27.59 -34.73
CA ASP A 149 10.61 -28.15 -35.45
C ASP A 149 11.11 -29.20 -36.44
N ARG A 150 10.77 -30.45 -36.15
CA ARG A 150 11.18 -31.61 -36.96
C ARG A 150 10.59 -31.62 -38.37
N ASN A 151 9.60 -30.78 -38.66
CA ASN A 151 8.98 -30.66 -39.98
C ASN A 151 9.64 -29.59 -40.87
N LEU A 152 10.55 -28.80 -40.32
CA LEU A 152 11.25 -27.72 -41.02
C LEU A 152 12.73 -28.08 -41.21
N THR A 153 13.23 -27.91 -42.43
CA THR A 153 14.58 -28.33 -42.82
C THR A 153 15.70 -27.46 -42.22
N ASP A 154 15.38 -26.22 -41.83
CA ASP A 154 16.33 -25.25 -41.22
C ASP A 154 15.95 -24.87 -39.78
N SER A 155 15.14 -25.68 -39.09
CA SER A 155 14.83 -25.40 -37.68
C SER A 155 15.96 -25.87 -36.77
N THR A 156 16.44 -24.97 -35.92
CA THR A 156 17.42 -25.25 -34.87
C THR A 156 16.79 -25.00 -33.51
N GLU A 157 17.27 -25.70 -32.50
CA GLU A 157 16.91 -25.44 -31.11
C GLU A 157 17.33 -24.02 -30.72
N LEU A 158 16.44 -23.29 -30.07
CA LEU A 158 16.68 -21.94 -29.58
C LEU A 158 16.60 -21.93 -28.06
N VAL A 159 17.59 -21.31 -27.43
CA VAL A 159 17.63 -21.14 -25.98
C VAL A 159 17.54 -19.65 -25.67
N ILE A 160 16.56 -19.27 -24.87
CA ILE A 160 16.31 -17.90 -24.43
C ILE A 160 16.50 -17.83 -22.92
N SER A 161 17.28 -16.86 -22.45
CA SER A 161 17.45 -16.60 -21.02
C SER A 161 16.29 -15.75 -20.49
N GLY A 162 15.76 -16.10 -19.32
CA GLY A 162 14.68 -15.35 -18.70
C GLY A 162 14.65 -15.43 -17.18
N ILE A 163 13.77 -14.65 -16.57
CA ILE A 163 13.54 -14.61 -15.12
C ILE A 163 12.06 -14.84 -14.86
N VAL A 164 11.74 -15.74 -13.93
CA VAL A 164 10.35 -15.99 -13.54
C VAL A 164 9.75 -14.76 -12.84
N VAL A 165 8.69 -14.19 -13.39
CA VAL A 165 8.02 -13.00 -12.79
C VAL A 165 6.92 -13.41 -11.83
N ALA A 166 6.16 -14.44 -12.19
CA ALA A 166 5.05 -14.94 -11.39
C ALA A 166 5.01 -16.47 -11.43
N LEU A 167 4.63 -17.09 -10.31
CA LEU A 167 4.43 -18.53 -10.24
C LEU A 167 3.35 -19.03 -11.21
N PRO A 168 3.47 -20.28 -11.69
CA PRO A 168 2.53 -20.85 -12.63
C PRO A 168 1.11 -20.86 -12.06
N ARG A 169 0.15 -20.43 -12.88
CA ARG A 169 -1.28 -20.53 -12.57
C ARG A 169 -1.90 -21.55 -13.52
N SER A 170 -2.66 -22.49 -12.97
CA SER A 170 -3.46 -23.40 -13.79
C SER A 170 -4.39 -22.59 -14.68
N THR A 171 -4.38 -22.89 -15.97
CA THR A 171 -5.38 -22.37 -16.88
C THR A 171 -6.64 -23.23 -16.76
N ASP A 172 -7.83 -22.64 -16.87
CA ASP A 172 -9.10 -23.39 -16.91
C ASP A 172 -9.30 -24.07 -18.27
N THR A 173 -8.26 -24.77 -18.72
CA THR A 173 -8.20 -25.46 -19.99
C THR A 173 -8.25 -26.95 -19.70
N ALA A 174 -9.09 -27.69 -20.42
CA ALA A 174 -9.26 -29.14 -20.25
C ALA A 174 -7.98 -29.98 -20.47
N ILE A 175 -6.88 -29.34 -20.90
CA ILE A 175 -5.63 -29.95 -21.36
C ILE A 175 -4.57 -30.00 -20.24
N GLY A 176 -4.83 -29.42 -19.06
CA GLY A 176 -3.88 -29.46 -17.94
C GLY A 176 -2.64 -28.61 -18.19
N GLU A 177 -2.82 -27.40 -18.72
CA GLU A 177 -1.74 -26.44 -18.96
C GLU A 177 -1.67 -25.38 -17.86
N GLN A 178 -0.46 -24.93 -17.57
CA GLN A 178 -0.18 -23.85 -16.64
C GLN A 178 0.45 -22.68 -17.39
N SER A 179 -0.03 -21.47 -17.09
CA SER A 179 0.56 -20.25 -17.63
C SER A 179 1.68 -19.77 -16.71
N LEU A 180 2.88 -19.61 -17.27
CA LEU A 180 4.05 -19.09 -16.58
C LEU A 180 4.44 -17.74 -17.18
N SER A 181 4.65 -16.72 -16.33
CA SER A 181 5.06 -15.38 -16.75
C SER A 181 6.56 -15.23 -16.60
N ILE A 182 7.25 -14.91 -17.69
CA ILE A 182 8.71 -14.84 -17.73
C ILE A 182 9.15 -13.52 -18.34
N GLU A 183 10.06 -12.84 -17.66
CA GLU A 183 10.77 -11.69 -18.18
C GLU A 183 11.90 -12.15 -19.10
N VAL A 184 11.97 -11.62 -20.31
CA VAL A 184 13.00 -11.89 -21.31
C VAL A 184 13.48 -10.60 -21.98
N ALA A 185 14.58 -10.67 -22.74
CA ALA A 185 15.02 -9.54 -23.54
C ALA A 185 13.96 -9.16 -24.60
N ALA A 186 13.78 -7.85 -24.83
CA ALA A 186 12.81 -7.34 -25.81
C ALA A 186 13.02 -7.93 -27.22
N SER A 187 14.27 -8.20 -27.60
CA SER A 187 14.63 -8.82 -28.88
C SER A 187 14.16 -10.27 -29.03
N GLU A 188 13.96 -10.98 -27.93
CA GLU A 188 13.61 -12.41 -27.90
C GLU A 188 12.12 -12.64 -27.59
N ALA A 189 11.45 -11.63 -27.04
CA ALA A 189 10.08 -11.70 -26.57
C ALA A 189 9.09 -12.15 -27.65
N ALA A 190 9.22 -11.62 -28.88
CA ALA A 190 8.34 -11.97 -29.98
C ALA A 190 8.52 -13.43 -30.43
N THR A 191 9.77 -13.92 -30.44
CA THR A 191 10.09 -15.31 -30.80
C THR A 191 9.54 -16.27 -29.74
N LEU A 192 9.71 -15.95 -28.46
CA LEU A 192 9.18 -16.76 -27.37
C LEU A 192 7.65 -16.77 -27.37
N ALA A 193 7.01 -15.62 -27.58
CA ALA A 193 5.55 -15.50 -27.61
C ALA A 193 4.90 -16.29 -28.77
N ALA A 194 5.65 -16.51 -29.86
CA ALA A 194 5.22 -17.30 -31.00
C ALA A 194 5.54 -18.81 -30.88
N ALA A 195 6.27 -19.22 -29.83
CA ALA A 195 6.66 -20.61 -29.66
C ALA A 195 5.48 -21.46 -29.18
N ASN A 196 5.31 -22.63 -29.80
CA ASN A 196 4.24 -23.59 -29.46
C ASN A 196 4.67 -24.61 -28.40
N ASP A 197 5.97 -24.91 -28.31
CA ASP A 197 6.54 -25.82 -27.31
C ASP A 197 7.74 -25.12 -26.65
N VAL A 198 7.69 -25.00 -25.33
CA VAL A 198 8.72 -24.35 -24.54
C VAL A 198 9.02 -25.22 -23.33
N ARG A 199 10.29 -25.59 -23.17
CA ARG A 199 10.78 -26.33 -22.00
C ARG A 199 11.49 -25.37 -21.07
N VAL A 200 11.19 -25.46 -19.78
CA VAL A 200 11.77 -24.57 -18.76
C VAL A 200 12.87 -25.33 -18.02
N VAL A 201 14.09 -24.80 -18.08
CA VAL A 201 15.24 -25.34 -17.36
C VAL A 201 15.62 -24.35 -16.27
N LEU A 202 15.70 -24.84 -15.03
CA LEU A 202 16.16 -24.04 -13.89
C LEU A 202 17.69 -23.88 -13.97
N THR A 203 18.20 -22.66 -13.92
CA THR A 203 19.64 -22.39 -13.94
C THR A 203 20.14 -21.86 -12.60
N ASP A 204 21.44 -21.98 -12.34
CA ASP A 204 22.06 -21.42 -11.14
C ASP A 204 22.02 -19.88 -11.21
N PRO A 205 21.66 -19.15 -10.14
CA PRO A 205 21.74 -17.69 -10.08
C PRO A 205 23.09 -17.06 -10.42
N THR A 206 24.18 -17.82 -10.51
CA THR A 206 25.51 -17.32 -10.88
C THR A 206 25.77 -17.23 -12.39
N ASP A 207 24.91 -17.82 -13.23
CA ASP A 207 24.99 -17.72 -14.70
C ASP A 207 24.21 -16.50 -15.22
N GLU A 208 24.40 -15.33 -14.60
CA GLU A 208 23.97 -14.07 -15.21
C GLU A 208 24.84 -13.86 -16.46
N PRO A 209 24.27 -13.73 -17.67
CA PRO A 209 25.08 -13.46 -18.85
C PRO A 209 25.69 -12.07 -18.68
N ASP A 210 27.02 -12.03 -18.47
CA ASP A 210 27.83 -10.82 -18.41
C ASP A 210 27.34 -9.80 -19.46
N SER A 211 26.85 -8.66 -18.96
CA SER A 211 26.47 -7.50 -19.77
C SER A 211 27.69 -6.67 -20.16
#